data_AF-A0A967W7Z1-F1
#
_entry.id   AF-A0A967W7Z1-F1
#
_cell.length_a   1.000
_cell.length_b   1.000
_cell.length_c   1.000
_cell.angle_alpha   90.00
_cell.angle_beta   90.00
_cell.angle_gamma   90.00
#
_symmetry.space_group_name_H-M   'P 1'
#
loop_
_entity.id
_entity.type
_entity.pdbx_description
1 polymer ?
#
loop_
_entity_poly.entity_id
_entity_poly.type
_entity_poly.pdbx_seq_one_letter_code
_entity_poly.pdbx_strand_id
1 'polypeptide(L)' 'PHRLRNVENAARGKTLSEENADAVASLAAKGARPLNANQFKLPLMENLVRRAMRA' A
#
# COMPACT_ATOMS: atom_id res chain seq x y z
N PRO A 1 -3.96 -11.86 -9.91
CA PRO A 1 -4.22 -11.18 -8.61
C PRO A 1 -3.06 -11.49 -7.65
N HIS A 2 -2.50 -10.50 -6.96
CA HIS A 2 -1.39 -10.68 -6.02
C HIS A 2 -1.80 -10.24 -4.60
N ARG A 3 -1.52 -11.07 -3.59
CA ARG A 3 -1.93 -10.83 -2.21
C ARG A 3 -0.81 -10.15 -1.41
N LEU A 4 -1.09 -8.97 -0.86
CA LEU A 4 -0.12 -8.17 -0.11
C LEU A 4 -0.10 -8.58 1.37
N ARG A 5 0.44 -9.77 1.67
CA ARG A 5 0.47 -10.33 3.05
C ARG A 5 1.16 -9.42 4.07
N ASN A 6 2.20 -8.70 3.65
CA ASN A 6 2.92 -7.73 4.48
C ASN A 6 2.02 -6.54 4.87
N VAL A 7 1.25 -6.01 3.92
CA VAL A 7 0.26 -4.95 4.15
C VAL A 7 -0.85 -5.45 5.06
N GLU A 8 -1.41 -6.64 4.80
CA GLU A 8 -2.46 -7.23 5.64
C GLU A 8 -2.01 -7.42 7.10
N ASN A 9 -0.80 -7.93 7.32
CA ASN A 9 -0.25 -8.09 8.66
C ASN A 9 -0.01 -6.75 9.35
N ALA A 10 0.42 -5.72 8.62
CA ALA A 10 0.64 -4.39 9.18
C ALA A 10 -0.67 -3.61 9.44
N ALA A 11 -1.74 -3.91 8.70
CA ALA A 11 -3.05 -3.28 8.87
C ALA A 11 -3.87 -3.92 10.00
N ARG A 12 -3.62 -5.20 10.32
CA ARG A 12 -4.37 -5.94 11.32
C ARG A 12 -4.34 -5.23 12.68
N GLY A 13 -5.52 -4.93 13.23
CA GLY A 13 -5.69 -4.26 14.52
C GLY A 13 -5.55 -2.74 14.50
N LYS A 14 -5.26 -2.13 13.34
CA LYS A 14 -5.25 -0.66 13.19
C LYS A 14 -6.65 -0.15 12.88
N THR A 15 -6.95 1.06 13.35
CA THR A 15 -8.15 1.80 12.96
C THR A 15 -7.98 2.39 11.56
N LEU A 16 -9.11 2.59 10.85
CA LEU A 16 -9.10 3.33 9.58
C LEU A 16 -8.90 4.82 9.89
N SER A 17 -7.76 5.36 9.47
CA SER A 17 -7.39 6.77 9.63
C SER A 17 -6.31 7.16 8.63
N GLU A 18 -6.16 8.45 8.34
CA GLU A 18 -5.09 8.94 7.46
C GLU A 18 -3.70 8.59 7.99
N GLU A 19 -3.47 8.69 9.30
CA GLU A 19 -2.20 8.34 9.92
C GLU A 19 -1.84 6.85 9.72
N ASN A 20 -2.80 5.95 9.97
CA ASN A 20 -2.58 4.53 9.78
C ASN A 20 -2.46 4.16 8.30
N ALA A 21 -3.20 4.84 7.42
CA ALA A 21 -3.11 4.69 5.98
C ALA A 21 -1.70 4.99 5.47
N ASP A 22 -1.13 6.10 5.93
CA ASP A 22 0.19 6.56 5.54
C ASP A 22 1.30 5.63 6.06
N ALA A 23 1.15 5.13 7.30
CA ALA A 23 2.08 4.17 7.90
C ALA A 23 2.12 2.82 7.18
N VAL A 24 1.01 2.39 6.57
CA VAL A 24 0.89 1.05 5.93
C VAL A 24 1.15 1.11 4.42
N ALA A 25 0.83 2.22 3.75
CA ALA A 25 0.85 2.30 2.29
C ALA A 25 2.22 2.05 1.65
N SER A 26 3.31 2.51 2.26
CA SER A 26 4.69 2.29 1.74
C SER A 26 5.07 0.81 1.60
N LEU A 27 4.41 -0.08 2.36
CA LEU A 27 4.62 -1.53 2.27
C LEU A 27 4.07 -2.12 0.97
N ALA A 28 3.15 -1.44 0.29
CA ALA A 28 2.49 -1.92 -0.93
C ALA A 28 3.43 -2.01 -2.13
N ALA A 29 4.42 -1.11 -2.21
CA ALA A 29 5.42 -1.08 -3.29
C ALA A 29 6.81 -1.55 -2.84
N LYS A 30 6.97 -1.95 -1.57
CA LYS A 30 8.27 -2.37 -1.02
C LYS A 30 8.84 -3.56 -1.79
N GLY A 31 10.03 -3.37 -2.36
CA GLY A 31 10.74 -4.39 -3.13
C GLY A 31 10.25 -4.54 -4.59
N ALA A 32 9.24 -3.78 -5.00
CA ALA A 32 8.83 -3.73 -6.40
C ALA A 32 9.92 -3.08 -7.26
N ARG A 33 10.18 -3.66 -8.43
CA ARG A 33 11.09 -3.10 -9.44
C ARG A 33 10.28 -2.72 -10.68
N PRO A 34 10.11 -1.43 -10.98
CA PRO A 34 9.43 -1.04 -12.20
C PRO A 34 10.26 -1.42 -13.44
N LEU A 35 9.55 -1.68 -14.53
CA LEU A 35 10.06 -1.71 -15.89
C LEU A 35 9.94 -0.31 -16.51
N ASN A 36 10.52 -0.14 -17.70
CA ASN A 36 10.71 1.18 -18.35
C ASN A 36 9.48 2.09 -18.45
N ALA A 37 8.26 1.55 -18.55
CA ALA A 37 7.05 2.34 -18.77
C ALA A 37 6.00 2.19 -17.65
N ASN A 38 6.37 1.64 -16.48
CA ASN A 38 5.40 1.32 -15.43
C ASN A 38 5.76 1.87 -14.04
N GLN A 39 6.67 2.85 -13.96
CA GLN A 39 7.06 3.49 -12.70
C GLN A 39 5.86 4.06 -11.94
N PHE A 40 4.86 4.58 -12.68
CA PHE A 40 3.62 5.11 -12.12
C PHE A 40 2.83 4.09 -11.28
N LYS A 41 3.05 2.78 -11.49
CA LYS A 41 2.36 1.74 -10.72
C LYS A 41 2.81 1.70 -9.26
N LEU A 42 4.03 2.11 -8.93
CA LEU A 42 4.51 2.14 -7.54
C LEU A 42 3.66 3.10 -6.68
N PRO A 43 3.58 4.40 -6.99
CA PRO A 43 2.76 5.31 -6.20
C PRO A 43 1.26 4.98 -6.32
N LEU A 44 0.80 4.41 -7.45
CA LEU A 44 -0.59 3.95 -7.58
C LEU A 44 -0.93 2.86 -6.55
N MET A 45 -0.03 1.89 -6.34
CA MET A 45 -0.24 0.82 -5.35
C MET A 45 -0.32 1.37 -3.93
N GLU A 46 0.53 2.32 -3.58
CA GLU A 46 0.49 2.99 -2.26
C GLU A 46 -0.80 3.79 -2.09
N ASN A 47 -1.24 4.51 -3.12
CA ASN A 47 -2.48 5.29 -3.10
C ASN A 47 -3.72 4.40 -2.93
N LEU A 48 -3.75 3.23 -3.54
CA LEU A 48 -4.85 2.27 -3.37
C LEU A 48 -4.92 1.76 -1.93
N VAL A 49 -3.78 1.49 -1.29
CA VAL A 49 -3.74 1.12 0.14
C VAL A 49 -4.14 2.29 1.03
N ARG A 50 -3.66 3.52 0.75
CA ARG A 50 -4.11 4.72 1.47
C ARG A 50 -5.62 4.87 1.39
N ARG A 51 -6.20 4.76 0.19
CA ARG A 51 -7.64 4.88 -0.02
C ARG A 51 -8.43 3.81 0.74
N ALA A 52 -7.93 2.58 0.77
CA ALA A 52 -8.58 1.49 1.51
C ALA A 52 -8.55 1.68 3.04
N MET A 53 -7.61 2.47 3.56
CA MET A 53 -7.37 2.66 4.99
C MET A 53 -8.00 3.94 5.57
N ARG A 54 -8.63 4.81 4.77
CA ARG A 54 -9.15 6.13 5.20
C ARG A 54 -10.64 6.16 5.56
N ALA A 55 -11.35 5.04 5.39
CA ALA A 55 -12.81 4.89 5.44
C ALA A 55 -13.53 5.44 4.20
#